data_AF-A0A061NLY1-F1
#
_entry.id   AF-A0A061NLY1-F1
#
_cell.length_a   1.000
_cell.length_b   1.000
_cell.length_c   1.000
_cell.angle_alpha   90.00
_cell.angle_beta   90.00
_cell.angle_gamma   90.00
#
_symmetry.space_group_name_H-M   'P 1'
#
loop_
_entity.id
_entity.type
_entity.pdbx_description
1 polymer ?
#
loop_
_entity_poly.entity_id
_entity_poly.type
_entity_poly.pdbx_seq_one_letter_code
_entity_poly.pdbx_strand_id
1 'polypeptide(L)'
;MIPMYVLEMKKNLKDKGLIFWTLLLPIAFIVVFASIFGSDTTDQELTLHYVDTDQSDESAELLQEISTLENVELVKEESYANSVEQIQSGQMNVLFHLPEGFSNDGSAHLYYEQVREEVAAPMIAMLENLRYGLQAEEQYTLAQEEWKMLPWSLNFSRHRLIFLMKHKIQVES
;
A
#
# COMPACT_ATOMS: atom_id res chain seq x y z
N MET A 1 -63.50 19.73 -5.59
CA MET A 1 -62.09 20.19 -5.46
C MET A 1 -61.06 19.20 -6.02
N ILE A 2 -61.31 17.89 -6.03
CA ILE A 2 -60.44 16.85 -6.64
C ILE A 2 -60.16 16.99 -8.16
N PRO A 3 -61.05 17.52 -9.04
CA PRO A 3 -60.80 17.45 -10.48
C PRO A 3 -59.68 18.37 -10.98
N MET A 4 -59.34 19.42 -10.22
CA MET A 4 -58.28 20.37 -10.61
C MET A 4 -56.88 19.74 -10.48
N TYR A 5 -56.65 18.98 -9.40
CA TYR A 5 -55.38 18.29 -9.13
C TYR A 5 -55.03 17.24 -10.20
N VAL A 6 -56.02 16.47 -10.64
CA VAL A 6 -55.84 15.43 -11.66
C VAL A 6 -55.57 16.05 -13.04
N LEU A 7 -56.19 17.19 -13.35
CA LEU A 7 -55.99 17.92 -14.61
C LEU A 7 -54.56 18.49 -14.69
N GLU A 8 -54.06 19.02 -13.58
CA GLU A 8 -52.70 19.57 -13.47
C GLU A 8 -51.62 18.48 -13.51
N MET A 9 -51.84 17.33 -12.86
CA MET A 9 -50.93 16.18 -13.00
C MET A 9 -50.87 15.66 -14.44
N LYS A 10 -52.02 15.57 -15.13
CA LYS A 10 -52.06 15.18 -16.56
C LYS A 10 -51.34 16.16 -17.48
N LYS A 11 -51.32 17.46 -17.12
CA LYS A 11 -50.62 18.50 -17.88
C LYS A 11 -49.10 18.39 -17.69
N ASN A 12 -48.63 18.11 -16.47
CA ASN A 12 -47.21 17.85 -16.19
C ASN A 12 -46.68 16.56 -16.85
N LEU A 13 -47.49 15.50 -16.92
CA LEU A 13 -47.15 14.26 -17.63
C LEU A 13 -47.13 14.39 -19.16
N LYS A 14 -47.65 15.49 -19.71
CA LYS A 14 -47.72 15.75 -21.15
C LYS A 14 -46.41 16.28 -21.71
N ASP A 15 -45.58 16.88 -20.86
CA ASP A 15 -44.19 17.21 -21.16
C ASP A 15 -43.30 15.97 -21.00
N LYS A 16 -43.56 14.98 -21.85
CA LYS A 16 -42.80 13.71 -21.88
C LYS A 16 -41.30 13.95 -22.05
N GLY A 17 -40.93 15.01 -22.76
CA GLY A 17 -39.54 15.44 -22.92
C GLY A 17 -38.91 15.88 -21.60
N LEU A 18 -39.62 16.67 -20.79
CA LEU A 18 -39.11 17.11 -19.49
C LEU A 18 -38.86 15.91 -18.58
N ILE A 19 -39.86 15.04 -18.41
CA ILE A 19 -39.75 13.86 -17.53
C ILE A 19 -38.64 12.91 -18.01
N PHE A 20 -38.47 12.76 -19.32
CA PHE A 20 -37.35 12.02 -19.89
C PHE A 20 -36.02 12.63 -19.48
N TRP A 21 -35.82 13.94 -19.65
CA TRP A 21 -34.58 14.60 -19.28
C TRP A 21 -34.31 14.62 -17.78
N THR A 22 -35.33 14.87 -16.93
CA THR A 22 -35.15 14.95 -15.47
C THR A 22 -34.85 13.61 -14.82
N LEU A 23 -35.26 12.48 -15.43
CA LEU A 23 -34.98 11.14 -14.89
C LEU A 23 -33.79 10.46 -15.58
N LEU A 24 -33.67 10.58 -16.90
CA LEU A 24 -32.62 9.91 -17.65
C LEU A 24 -31.24 10.52 -17.38
N LEU A 25 -31.15 11.85 -17.25
CA LEU A 25 -29.88 12.52 -17.04
C LEU A 25 -29.23 12.12 -15.69
N PRO A 26 -29.92 12.14 -14.54
CA PRO A 26 -29.33 11.66 -13.28
C PRO A 26 -28.91 10.19 -13.33
N ILE A 27 -29.70 9.32 -13.96
CA ILE A 27 -29.37 7.90 -14.07
C ILE A 27 -28.13 7.71 -14.96
N ALA A 28 -28.05 8.41 -16.09
CA ALA A 28 -26.88 8.39 -16.96
C ALA A 28 -25.61 8.88 -16.23
N PHE A 29 -25.74 9.94 -15.43
CA PHE A 29 -24.65 10.41 -14.57
C PHE A 29 -24.21 9.34 -13.58
N ILE A 30 -25.14 8.70 -12.87
CA ILE A 30 -24.82 7.62 -11.92
C ILE A 30 -24.10 6.46 -12.63
N VAL A 31 -24.55 6.06 -13.82
CA VAL A 31 -23.91 4.98 -14.58
C VAL A 31 -22.50 5.35 -15.03
N VAL A 32 -22.28 6.58 -15.50
CA VAL A 32 -20.93 7.06 -15.88
C VAL A 32 -20.02 7.11 -14.64
N PHE A 33 -20.49 7.66 -13.53
CA PHE A 33 -19.73 7.68 -12.28
C PHE A 33 -19.44 6.26 -11.78
N ALA A 34 -20.44 5.38 -11.73
CA ALA A 34 -20.25 3.99 -11.33
C ALA A 34 -19.31 3.25 -12.29
N SER A 35 -19.28 3.61 -13.57
CA SER A 35 -18.35 3.02 -14.53
C SER A 35 -16.91 3.53 -14.35
N ILE A 36 -16.71 4.78 -13.93
CA ILE A 36 -15.38 5.35 -13.71
C ILE A 36 -14.81 4.91 -12.36
N PHE A 37 -15.65 4.88 -11.32
CA PHE A 37 -15.23 4.64 -9.94
C PHE A 37 -15.53 3.21 -9.44
N GLY A 38 -16.28 2.41 -10.19
CA GLY A 38 -16.65 1.04 -9.80
C GLY A 38 -15.63 -0.04 -10.21
N SER A 39 -14.59 0.32 -10.98
CA SER A 39 -13.53 -0.60 -11.39
C SER A 39 -12.40 -0.76 -10.38
N ASP A 40 -12.34 0.06 -9.33
CA ASP A 40 -11.17 0.14 -8.44
C ASP A 40 -11.20 -0.87 -7.28
N THR A 41 -12.20 -1.75 -7.20
CA THR A 41 -12.48 -2.43 -5.92
C THR A 41 -11.95 -3.86 -5.73
N THR A 42 -11.16 -4.47 -6.63
CA THR A 42 -10.68 -5.84 -6.30
C THR A 42 -9.30 -6.26 -6.82
N ASP A 43 -8.85 -5.89 -8.03
CA ASP A 43 -7.63 -6.49 -8.60
C ASP A 43 -6.72 -5.46 -9.28
N GLN A 44 -6.44 -4.32 -8.62
CA GLN A 44 -5.39 -3.42 -9.12
C GLN A 44 -4.02 -4.02 -8.79
N GLU A 45 -3.35 -4.53 -9.82
CA GLU A 45 -1.95 -4.94 -9.76
C GLU A 45 -1.07 -3.72 -9.45
N LEU A 46 -0.34 -3.79 -8.34
CA LEU A 46 0.54 -2.73 -7.87
C LEU A 46 1.93 -2.93 -8.50
N THR A 47 2.27 -2.10 -9.49
CA THR A 47 3.61 -2.12 -10.09
C THR A 47 4.60 -1.35 -9.22
N LEU A 48 5.61 -2.05 -8.69
CA LEU A 48 6.74 -1.49 -7.96
C LEU A 48 8.01 -1.50 -8.82
N HIS A 49 8.42 -0.33 -9.28
CA HIS A 49 9.73 -0.16 -9.89
C HIS A 49 10.79 -0.16 -8.79
N TYR A 50 11.88 -0.90 -8.99
CA TYR A 50 12.97 -0.95 -8.01
C TYR A 50 14.36 -0.83 -8.62
N VAL A 51 15.28 -0.24 -7.86
CA VAL A 51 16.74 -0.27 -8.12
C VAL A 51 17.43 -0.88 -6.91
N ASP A 52 18.22 -1.92 -7.15
CA ASP A 52 19.08 -2.51 -6.14
C ASP A 52 20.54 -2.12 -6.40
N THR A 53 21.05 -1.20 -5.59
CA THR A 53 22.45 -0.78 -5.59
C THR A 53 23.27 -1.55 -4.55
N ASP A 54 22.64 -2.16 -3.55
CA ASP A 54 23.32 -2.97 -2.53
C ASP A 54 23.83 -4.29 -3.10
N GLN A 55 23.02 -4.92 -3.97
CA GLN A 55 23.33 -6.19 -4.64
C GLN A 55 23.74 -7.31 -3.66
N SER A 56 23.18 -7.30 -2.44
CA SER A 56 23.48 -8.27 -1.41
C SER A 56 22.51 -9.46 -1.45
N ASP A 57 22.79 -10.49 -0.66
CA ASP A 57 21.86 -11.62 -0.52
C ASP A 57 20.59 -11.17 0.23
N GLU A 58 20.72 -10.29 1.22
CA GLU A 58 19.61 -9.72 1.99
C GLU A 58 18.68 -8.85 1.12
N SER A 59 19.24 -8.05 0.20
CA SER A 59 18.44 -7.25 -0.75
C SER A 59 17.67 -8.15 -1.71
N ALA A 60 18.29 -9.24 -2.17
CA ALA A 60 17.66 -10.24 -3.03
C ALA A 60 16.53 -11.00 -2.32
N GLU A 61 16.72 -11.38 -1.05
CA GLU A 61 15.70 -12.06 -0.24
C GLU A 61 14.47 -11.17 -0.02
N LEU A 62 14.66 -9.89 0.30
CA LEU A 62 13.55 -8.93 0.44
C LEU A 62 12.76 -8.78 -0.86
N LEU A 63 13.45 -8.62 -1.99
CA LEU A 63 12.80 -8.51 -3.31
C LEU A 63 12.05 -9.80 -3.65
N GLN A 64 12.60 -10.97 -3.28
CA GLN A 64 11.91 -12.23 -3.45
C GLN A 64 10.64 -12.28 -2.60
N GLU A 65 10.67 -11.87 -1.34
CA GLU A 65 9.48 -11.82 -0.48
C GLU A 65 8.40 -10.91 -1.08
N ILE A 66 8.77 -9.71 -1.52
CA ILE A 66 7.84 -8.79 -2.18
C ILE A 66 7.23 -9.43 -3.43
N SER A 67 8.01 -10.18 -4.23
CA SER A 67 7.51 -10.86 -5.43
C SER A 67 6.49 -11.97 -5.16
N THR A 68 6.41 -12.46 -3.92
CA THR A 68 5.42 -13.47 -3.52
C THR A 68 4.06 -12.87 -3.15
N LEU A 69 3.99 -11.55 -2.97
CA LEU A 69 2.74 -10.88 -2.61
C LEU A 69 1.75 -10.92 -3.76
N GLU A 70 0.53 -11.35 -3.46
CA GLU A 70 -0.57 -11.29 -4.43
C GLU A 70 -0.83 -9.82 -4.80
N ASN A 71 -0.95 -9.55 -6.10
CA ASN A 71 -1.20 -8.23 -6.69
C ASN A 71 -0.03 -7.24 -6.66
N VAL A 72 1.22 -7.72 -6.63
CA VAL A 72 2.42 -6.87 -6.75
C VAL A 72 3.27 -7.31 -7.94
N GLU A 73 3.54 -6.40 -8.87
CA GLU A 73 4.46 -6.61 -9.98
C GLU A 73 5.78 -5.89 -9.70
N LEU A 74 6.88 -6.62 -9.58
CA LEU A 74 8.21 -6.03 -9.43
C LEU A 74 8.85 -5.76 -10.79
N VAL A 75 9.17 -4.51 -11.07
CA VAL A 75 9.88 -4.09 -12.29
C VAL A 75 11.27 -3.61 -11.92
N LYS A 76 12.30 -4.31 -12.40
CA LYS A 76 13.69 -3.91 -12.18
C LYS A 76 14.05 -2.74 -13.10
N GLU A 77 14.62 -1.71 -12.51
CA GLU A 77 15.22 -0.59 -13.21
C GLU A 77 16.75 -0.69 -13.18
N GLU A 78 17.38 -0.45 -14.33
CA GLU A 78 18.83 -0.60 -14.48
C GLU A 78 19.63 0.59 -13.94
N SER A 79 19.01 1.77 -13.80
CA SER A 79 19.71 3.01 -13.45
C SER A 79 18.88 3.90 -12.55
N TYR A 80 19.35 4.08 -11.32
CA TYR A 80 18.80 5.03 -10.35
C TYR A 80 18.62 6.43 -10.94
N ALA A 81 19.64 6.95 -11.64
CA ALA A 81 19.60 8.30 -12.20
C ALA A 81 18.47 8.46 -13.23
N ASN A 82 18.30 7.47 -14.10
CA ASN A 82 17.25 7.47 -15.10
C ASN A 82 15.85 7.33 -14.46
N SER A 83 15.71 6.46 -13.46
CA SER A 83 14.44 6.27 -12.76
C SER A 83 14.02 7.52 -11.98
N VAL A 84 14.95 8.25 -11.37
CA VAL A 84 14.66 9.54 -10.73
C VAL A 84 14.18 10.57 -11.75
N GLU A 85 14.78 10.64 -12.94
CA GLU A 85 14.32 11.52 -14.02
C GLU A 85 12.90 11.14 -14.50
N GLN A 86 12.59 9.84 -14.58
CA GLN A 86 11.25 9.35 -14.92
C GLN A 86 10.20 9.73 -13.86
N ILE A 87 10.55 9.67 -12.57
CA ILE A 87 9.69 10.17 -11.48
C ILE A 87 9.45 11.68 -11.63
N GLN A 88 10.51 12.44 -11.85
CA GLN A 88 10.43 13.91 -11.97
C GLN A 88 9.66 14.38 -13.21
N SER A 89 9.78 13.64 -14.32
CA SER A 89 9.04 13.92 -15.56
C SER A 89 7.62 13.35 -15.54
N GLY A 90 7.23 12.62 -14.48
CA GLY A 90 5.91 12.06 -14.29
C GLY A 90 5.62 10.80 -15.10
N GLN A 91 6.64 10.20 -15.70
CA GLN A 91 6.57 8.94 -16.46
C GLN A 91 6.49 7.72 -15.53
N MET A 92 7.05 7.84 -14.33
CA MET A 92 7.00 6.86 -13.26
C MET A 92 6.36 7.51 -12.03
N ASN A 93 5.60 6.74 -11.25
CA ASN A 93 4.92 7.28 -10.06
C ASN A 93 5.66 6.95 -8.75
N VAL A 94 6.27 5.77 -8.68
CA VAL A 94 6.92 5.24 -7.47
C VAL A 94 8.19 4.49 -7.86
N LEU A 95 9.27 4.71 -7.10
CA LEU A 95 10.54 4.01 -7.22
C LEU A 95 11.00 3.56 -5.83
N PHE A 96 11.23 2.27 -5.68
CA PHE A 96 11.86 1.68 -4.50
C PHE A 96 13.36 1.53 -4.73
N HIS A 97 14.18 2.00 -3.80
CA HIS A 97 15.63 1.98 -3.93
C HIS A 97 16.24 1.32 -2.70
N LEU A 98 17.04 0.29 -2.96
CA LEU A 98 17.90 -0.37 -1.99
C LEU A 98 19.31 0.18 -2.17
N PRO A 99 19.73 1.18 -1.37
CA PRO A 99 21.04 1.80 -1.48
C PRO A 99 22.15 0.85 -1.01
N GLU A 100 23.37 1.14 -1.45
CA GLU A 100 24.57 0.50 -0.90
C GLU A 100 24.61 0.68 0.64
N GLY A 101 24.77 -0.42 1.36
CA GLY A 101 24.72 -0.45 2.82
C GLY A 101 23.43 -1.04 3.40
N PHE A 102 22.42 -1.35 2.58
CA PHE A 102 21.14 -1.91 3.01
C PHE A 102 21.31 -3.17 3.88
N SER A 103 22.16 -4.12 3.48
CA SER A 103 22.52 -5.30 4.29
C SER A 103 22.97 -4.99 5.72
N ASN A 104 23.50 -3.79 5.98
CA ASN A 104 24.02 -3.41 7.30
C ASN A 104 22.99 -2.71 8.18
N ASP A 105 22.19 -1.79 7.62
CA ASP A 105 21.29 -0.94 8.39
C ASP A 105 19.79 -1.13 8.07
N GLY A 106 19.48 -1.93 7.05
CA GLY A 106 18.13 -2.20 6.56
C GLY A 106 17.43 -0.98 5.96
N SER A 107 18.17 0.07 5.59
CA SER A 107 17.59 1.32 5.10
C SER A 107 17.22 1.23 3.62
N ALA A 108 15.94 1.44 3.31
CA ALA A 108 15.43 1.50 1.95
C ALA A 108 14.69 2.83 1.72
N HIS A 109 14.73 3.32 0.49
CA HIS A 109 14.11 4.58 0.11
C HIS A 109 12.95 4.37 -0.85
N LEU A 110 11.86 5.09 -0.64
CA LEU A 110 10.75 5.18 -1.58
C LEU A 110 10.67 6.60 -2.13
N TYR A 111 10.84 6.73 -3.44
CA TYR A 111 10.70 7.99 -4.16
C TYR A 111 9.36 8.03 -4.87
N TYR A 112 8.61 9.12 -4.67
CA TYR A 112 7.34 9.37 -5.34
C TYR A 112 7.10 10.88 -5.42
N GLU A 113 6.21 11.30 -6.31
CA GLU A 113 5.82 12.70 -6.41
C GLU A 113 4.76 13.04 -5.35
N GLN A 114 5.01 14.05 -4.50
CA GLN A 114 4.09 14.43 -3.41
C GLN A 114 2.69 14.81 -3.90
N VAL A 115 2.57 15.27 -5.15
CA VAL A 115 1.29 15.67 -5.75
C VAL A 115 0.44 14.44 -6.15
N ARG A 116 1.03 13.24 -6.13
CA ARG A 116 0.40 11.95 -6.47
C ARG A 116 0.56 10.92 -5.34
N GLU A 117 0.50 11.38 -4.09
CA GLU A 117 0.65 10.53 -2.91
C GLU A 117 -0.38 9.38 -2.89
N GLU A 118 -1.58 9.60 -3.44
CA GLU A 118 -2.61 8.59 -3.58
C GLU A 118 -2.17 7.34 -4.36
N VAL A 119 -1.20 7.47 -5.25
CA VAL A 119 -0.62 6.35 -6.02
C VAL A 119 0.43 5.61 -5.19
N ALA A 120 1.15 6.31 -4.31
CA ALA A 120 2.18 5.73 -3.47
C ALA A 120 1.63 5.13 -2.17
N ALA A 121 0.48 5.58 -1.69
CA ALA A 121 -0.07 5.19 -0.39
C ALA A 121 -0.26 3.67 -0.21
N PRO A 122 -0.81 2.91 -1.18
CA PRO A 122 -0.92 1.45 -1.06
C PRO A 122 0.45 0.77 -0.96
N MET A 123 1.44 1.28 -1.70
CA MET A 123 2.81 0.77 -1.74
C MET A 123 3.52 1.02 -0.40
N ILE A 124 3.35 2.21 0.16
CA ILE A 124 3.86 2.56 1.49
C ILE A 124 3.28 1.59 2.52
N ALA A 125 1.95 1.42 2.55
CA ALA A 125 1.30 0.52 3.50
C ALA A 125 1.79 -0.93 3.37
N MET A 126 1.97 -1.41 2.14
CA MET A 126 2.53 -2.74 1.86
C MET A 126 3.95 -2.89 2.41
N LEU A 127 4.86 -1.97 2.07
CA LEU A 127 6.25 -2.00 2.53
C LEU A 127 6.36 -1.87 4.06
N GLU A 128 5.49 -1.07 4.69
CA GLU A 128 5.45 -0.99 6.14
C GLU A 128 5.00 -2.30 6.78
N ASN A 129 4.00 -2.99 6.21
CA ASN A 129 3.56 -4.29 6.70
C ASN A 129 4.68 -5.34 6.60
N LEU A 130 5.43 -5.37 5.50
CA LEU A 130 6.59 -6.24 5.34
C LEU A 130 7.67 -5.95 6.38
N ARG A 131 8.02 -4.67 6.56
CA ARG A 131 9.00 -4.25 7.58
C ARG A 131 8.60 -4.74 8.97
N TYR A 132 7.32 -4.63 9.35
CA TYR A 132 6.85 -5.12 10.64
C TYR A 132 6.92 -6.64 10.75
N GLY A 133 6.70 -7.37 9.66
CA GLY A 133 6.86 -8.83 9.61
C GLY A 133 8.30 -9.26 9.91
N LEU A 134 9.27 -8.66 9.21
CA LEU A 134 10.70 -8.97 9.36
C LEU A 134 11.21 -8.69 10.78
N GLN A 135 10.84 -7.53 11.35
CA GLN A 135 11.24 -7.17 12.71
C GLN A 135 10.64 -8.12 13.77
N ALA A 136 9.45 -8.65 13.53
CA ALA A 136 8.83 -9.60 14.45
C ALA A 136 9.59 -10.94 14.43
N GLU A 137 9.97 -11.43 13.26
CA GLU A 137 10.69 -12.70 13.11
C GLU A 137 12.07 -12.70 13.76
N GLU A 138 12.82 -11.59 13.63
CA GLU A 138 14.11 -11.42 14.30
C GLU A 138 13.96 -11.48 15.84
N GLN A 139 12.92 -10.82 16.39
CA GLN A 139 12.62 -10.87 17.82
C GLN A 139 12.26 -12.27 18.31
N TYR A 140 11.54 -13.07 17.51
CA TYR A 140 11.23 -14.47 17.86
C TYR A 140 12.45 -15.39 17.80
N THR A 141 13.34 -15.19 16.82
CA THR A 141 14.55 -16.00 16.64
C THR A 141 15.55 -15.72 17.77
N LEU A 142 15.83 -14.45 18.06
CA LEU A 142 16.70 -14.05 19.17
C LEU A 142 16.15 -14.56 20.51
N ALA A 143 14.83 -14.46 20.72
CA ALA A 143 14.21 -15.03 21.90
C ALA A 143 14.51 -16.54 21.97
N GLN A 144 14.22 -17.33 20.93
CA GLN A 144 14.46 -18.78 20.93
C GLN A 144 15.92 -19.18 21.17
N GLU A 145 16.88 -18.44 20.62
CA GLU A 145 18.30 -18.71 20.82
C GLU A 145 18.76 -18.40 22.25
N GLU A 146 18.27 -17.32 22.85
CA GLU A 146 18.49 -17.02 24.26
C GLU A 146 17.88 -18.09 25.19
N TRP A 147 16.69 -18.62 24.88
CA TRP A 147 16.08 -19.72 25.63
C TRP A 147 16.92 -21.01 25.58
N LYS A 148 17.67 -21.25 24.49
CA LYS A 148 18.56 -22.42 24.33
C LYS A 148 19.89 -22.28 25.07
N MET A 149 20.33 -21.05 25.34
CA MET A 149 21.64 -20.75 25.95
C MET A 149 21.62 -20.71 27.49
N LEU A 150 20.45 -20.83 28.13
CA LEU A 150 20.36 -20.87 29.59
C LEU A 150 20.75 -22.27 30.13
N PRO A 151 21.67 -22.36 31.12
CA PRO A 151 22.31 -23.61 31.54
C PRO A 151 21.41 -24.60 32.31
N TRP A 152 20.09 -24.41 32.33
CA TRP A 152 19.12 -25.30 32.97
C TRP A 152 17.76 -25.24 32.23
N SER A 153 17.62 -25.91 31.08
CA SER A 153 16.31 -26.05 30.43
C SER A 153 15.43 -27.07 31.18
N LEU A 154 14.86 -26.65 32.31
CA LEU A 154 13.77 -27.37 32.96
C LEU A 154 12.45 -26.94 32.32
N ASN A 155 11.94 -27.83 31.48
CA ASN A 155 10.53 -27.95 31.11
C ASN A 155 9.67 -27.69 32.37
N PHE A 156 8.80 -26.68 32.39
CA PHE A 156 7.43 -26.77 32.93
C PHE A 156 6.69 -25.41 32.89
N SER A 157 5.50 -25.49 32.28
CA SER A 157 4.21 -24.87 32.64
C SER A 157 4.16 -23.41 33.11
N ARG A 158 3.31 -22.66 32.39
CA ARG A 158 2.54 -21.47 32.79
C ARG A 158 2.84 -20.98 34.22
N HIS A 159 3.37 -19.77 34.36
CA HIS A 159 2.75 -18.65 35.08
C HIS A 159 3.63 -17.38 34.92
N ARG A 160 2.94 -16.25 34.86
CA ARG A 160 3.43 -14.89 34.55
C ARG A 160 4.64 -14.49 35.39
N LEU A 161 5.62 -13.83 34.76
CA LEU A 161 6.32 -12.68 35.32
C LEU A 161 6.81 -11.79 34.18
N ILE A 162 6.28 -10.58 34.16
CA ILE A 162 6.60 -9.48 33.25
C ILE A 162 7.91 -8.85 33.73
N PHE A 163 8.86 -8.60 32.83
CA PHE A 163 9.90 -7.59 33.04
C PHE A 163 10.07 -6.77 31.76
N LEU A 164 9.93 -5.44 31.91
CA LEU A 164 9.90 -4.44 30.85
C LEU A 164 11.24 -3.70 30.75
N MET A 165 11.65 -3.47 29.50
CA MET A 165 12.45 -2.37 28.94
C MET A 165 13.89 -2.10 29.40
N LYS A 166 14.77 -1.91 28.41
CA LYS A 166 15.61 -0.70 28.37
C LYS A 166 15.77 -0.14 26.95
N HIS A 167 15.33 1.11 26.82
CA HIS A 167 15.43 2.03 25.70
C HIS A 167 16.87 2.56 25.55
N LYS A 168 17.35 2.77 24.33
CA LYS A 168 18.36 3.81 24.04
C LYS A 168 18.16 4.37 22.63
N ILE A 169 17.38 5.44 22.55
CA ILE A 169 17.46 6.43 21.48
C ILE A 169 18.75 7.23 21.71
N GLN A 170 19.57 7.38 20.68
CA GLN A 170 20.55 8.46 20.57
C GLN A 170 20.19 9.27 19.33
N VAL A 171 19.74 10.50 19.58
CA VAL A 171 19.74 11.60 18.62
C VAL A 171 21.02 12.37 18.92
N GLU A 172 21.84 12.65 17.92
CA GLU A 172 22.83 13.72 18.01
C GLU A 172 22.75 14.60 16.76
N SER A 173 22.96 15.88 17.03
CA SER A 173 22.69 17.10 16.28
C SER A 173 23.62 17.38 15.11
#